data_AF-A0A939HV75-F1
#
_entry.id   AF-A0A939HV75-F1
#
_cell.length_a   1.000
_cell.length_b   1.000
_cell.length_c   1.000
_cell.angle_alpha   90.00
_cell.angle_beta   90.00
_cell.angle_gamma   90.00
#
_symmetry.space_group_name_H-M   'P 1'
#
loop_
_entity.id
_entity.type
_entity.pdbx_description
1 polymer ?
#
loop_
_entity_poly.entity_id
_entity_poly.type
_entity_poly.pdbx_seq_one_letter_code
_entity_poly.pdbx_strand_id
1 'polypeptide(L)'
;MMNLDLLFTSANLFVLPFWALIILLPNWNVTRRIIGSPIPFMLLAALYLYLLSGAIDPETAKALSNPKLADLASAFGNLQVTAAGWVHFLVMDLFVGRWIYFDHTPISLGPVYAGASRCHESISRMHEETRFCGKTGFLG
;
A
#
# COMPACT_ATOMS: atom_id res chain seq x y z
N MET A 1 -8.97 -30.17 1.80
CA MET A 1 -8.50 -29.28 0.73
C MET A 1 -9.32 -28.01 0.79
N MET A 2 -8.79 -26.91 1.31
CA MET A 2 -9.43 -25.62 1.09
C MET A 2 -9.21 -25.24 -0.37
N ASN A 3 -10.24 -24.77 -1.07
CA ASN A 3 -10.12 -24.36 -2.46
C ASN A 3 -9.30 -23.08 -2.52
N LEU A 4 -8.03 -23.21 -2.90
CA LEU A 4 -7.14 -22.09 -3.12
C LEU A 4 -7.73 -21.12 -4.18
N ASP A 5 -8.43 -21.67 -5.18
CA ASP A 5 -9.16 -20.92 -6.19
C ASP A 5 -10.27 -20.04 -5.60
N LEU A 6 -10.96 -20.50 -4.55
CA LEU A 6 -11.98 -19.68 -3.88
C LEU A 6 -11.34 -18.53 -3.10
N LEU A 7 -10.21 -18.75 -2.43
CA LEU A 7 -9.48 -17.70 -1.73
C LEU A 7 -8.89 -16.67 -2.71
N PHE A 8 -8.35 -17.14 -3.83
CA PHE A 8 -7.86 -16.28 -4.89
C PHE A 8 -8.99 -15.45 -5.51
N THR A 9 -10.11 -16.08 -5.86
CA THR A 9 -11.27 -15.39 -6.44
C THR A 9 -11.88 -14.40 -5.45
N SER A 10 -11.99 -14.77 -4.16
CA SER A 10 -12.54 -13.89 -3.13
C SER A 10 -11.63 -12.69 -2.85
N ALA A 11 -10.30 -12.87 -2.84
CA ALA A 11 -9.36 -11.76 -2.69
C ALA A 11 -9.50 -10.74 -3.83
N ASN A 12 -9.57 -11.20 -5.07
CA ASN A 12 -9.77 -10.30 -6.23
C ASN A 12 -11.14 -9.61 -6.15
N LEU A 13 -12.21 -10.36 -5.87
CA LEU A 13 -13.56 -9.80 -5.76
C LEU A 13 -13.69 -8.80 -4.60
N PHE A 14 -12.93 -8.98 -3.53
CA PHE A 14 -12.90 -8.04 -2.40
C PHE A 14 -12.26 -6.71 -2.77
N VAL A 15 -11.20 -6.70 -3.58
CA VAL A 15 -10.47 -5.48 -3.95
C VAL A 15 -11.26 -4.61 -4.94
N LEU A 16 -12.03 -5.21 -5.86
CA LEU A 16 -12.83 -4.50 -6.86
C LEU A 16 -13.82 -3.44 -6.33
N PRO A 17 -14.70 -3.73 -5.35
CA PRO A 17 -15.62 -2.73 -4.83
C PRO A 17 -14.87 -1.58 -4.15
N PHE A 18 -13.73 -1.82 -3.51
CA PHE A 18 -12.92 -0.75 -2.93
C PHE A 18 -12.42 0.22 -3.99
N TRP A 19 -11.86 -0.30 -5.09
CA TRP A 19 -11.45 0.51 -6.23
C TRP A 19 -12.62 1.23 -6.90
N ALA A 20 -13.76 0.55 -7.07
CA ALA A 20 -14.96 1.17 -7.61
C ALA A 20 -15.45 2.35 -6.74
N LEU A 21 -15.42 2.20 -5.40
CA LEU A 21 -15.76 3.27 -4.47
C LEU A 21 -14.78 4.45 -4.56
N ILE A 22 -13.47 4.17 -4.65
CA ILE A 22 -12.42 5.21 -4.79
C ILE A 22 -12.61 6.00 -6.09
N ILE A 23 -12.88 5.33 -7.21
CA ILE A 23 -12.97 5.95 -8.53
C ILE A 23 -14.31 6.67 -8.74
N LEU A 24 -15.44 6.01 -8.42
CA LEU A 24 -16.77 6.54 -8.73
C LEU A 24 -17.26 7.56 -7.69
N LEU A 25 -16.92 7.35 -6.41
CA LEU A 25 -17.50 8.08 -5.28
C LEU A 25 -16.43 8.51 -4.26
N PRO A 26 -15.39 9.26 -4.67
CA PRO A 26 -14.27 9.63 -3.79
C PRO A 26 -14.70 10.52 -2.61
N ASN A 27 -15.75 11.33 -2.77
CA ASN A 27 -16.21 12.29 -1.75
C ASN A 27 -17.32 11.76 -0.84
N TRP A 28 -17.76 10.51 -1.01
CA TRP A 28 -18.86 9.97 -0.22
C TRP A 28 -18.44 9.68 1.22
N ASN A 29 -19.28 10.04 2.20
CA ASN A 29 -19.00 9.83 3.63
C ASN A 29 -18.69 8.35 3.97
N VAL A 30 -19.32 7.41 3.27
CA VAL A 30 -19.07 5.97 3.45
C VAL A 30 -17.69 5.58 2.94
N THR A 31 -17.31 6.01 1.73
CA THR A 31 -15.97 5.82 1.16
C THR A 31 -14.88 6.36 2.07
N ARG A 32 -15.04 7.61 2.56
CA ARG A 32 -14.12 8.24 3.53
C ARG A 32 -13.98 7.43 4.82
N ARG A 33 -15.08 6.89 5.35
CA ARG A 33 -15.08 6.09 6.58
C ARG A 33 -14.46 4.71 6.40
N ILE A 34 -14.71 4.07 5.26
CA ILE A 34 -14.16 2.76 4.92
C ILE A 34 -12.65 2.85 4.68
N ILE A 35 -12.19 3.80 3.86
CA ILE A 35 -10.76 4.00 3.56
C ILE A 35 -10.00 4.59 4.76
N GLY A 36 -10.68 5.41 5.58
CA GLY A 36 -10.16 5.89 6.86
C GLY A 36 -9.87 4.78 7.86
N SER A 37 -10.63 3.69 7.79
CA SER A 37 -10.45 2.56 8.69
C SER A 37 -9.27 1.66 8.24
N PRO A 38 -8.42 1.18 9.17
CA PRO A 38 -7.40 0.19 8.86
C PRO A 38 -7.98 -1.23 8.70
N ILE A 39 -9.28 -1.43 8.97
CA ILE A 39 -9.94 -2.74 8.94
C ILE A 39 -9.78 -3.47 7.59
N PRO A 40 -10.05 -2.85 6.42
CA PRO A 40 -9.94 -3.54 5.14
C PRO A 40 -8.53 -4.05 4.85
N PHE A 41 -7.53 -3.22 5.20
CA PHE A 41 -6.13 -3.58 5.11
C PHE A 41 -5.77 -4.72 6.06
N MET A 42 -6.21 -4.66 7.32
CA MET A 42 -5.95 -5.74 8.29
C MET A 42 -6.58 -7.07 7.87
N LEU A 43 -7.79 -7.07 7.30
CA LEU A 43 -8.43 -8.30 6.81
C LEU A 43 -7.61 -8.95 5.69
N LEU A 44 -7.13 -8.17 4.73
CA LEU A 44 -6.27 -8.68 3.66
C LEU A 44 -4.89 -9.12 4.20
N ALA A 45 -4.31 -8.37 5.12
CA ALA A 45 -3.04 -8.73 5.75
C ALA A 45 -3.15 -10.03 6.55
N ALA A 46 -4.27 -10.24 7.26
CA ALA A 46 -4.55 -11.49 7.96
C ALA A 46 -4.70 -12.66 6.98
N LEU A 47 -5.40 -12.46 5.85
CA LEU A 47 -5.50 -13.47 4.79
C LEU A 47 -4.12 -13.80 4.19
N TYR A 48 -3.29 -12.79 3.97
CA TYR A 48 -1.91 -12.97 3.53
C TYR A 48 -1.10 -13.81 4.53
N LEU A 49 -1.11 -13.46 5.82
CA LEU A 49 -0.38 -14.21 6.85
C LEU A 49 -0.88 -15.65 6.96
N TYR A 50 -2.18 -15.87 6.77
CA TYR A 50 -2.78 -17.21 6.73
C TYR A 50 -2.30 -18.04 5.52
N LEU A 51 -2.27 -17.44 4.33
CA LEU A 51 -1.75 -18.13 3.14
C LEU A 51 -0.24 -18.35 3.22
N LEU A 52 0.48 -17.38 3.78
CA LEU A 52 1.92 -17.46 3.97
C LEU A 52 2.29 -18.58 4.96
N SER A 53 1.58 -18.71 6.08
CA SER A 53 1.85 -19.79 7.04
C SER A 53 1.59 -21.17 6.46
N GLY A 54 0.63 -21.31 5.54
CA GLY A 54 0.39 -22.53 4.79
C GLY A 54 1.38 -22.80 3.64
N ALA A 55 2.12 -21.78 3.19
CA ALA A 55 3.08 -21.86 2.09
C ALA A 55 4.55 -21.94 2.55
N ILE A 56 4.82 -21.67 3.84
CA ILE A 56 6.15 -21.78 4.43
C ILE A 56 6.46 -23.25 4.72
N ASP A 57 7.21 -23.86 3.81
CA ASP A 57 7.96 -25.10 4.06
C ASP A 57 9.42 -24.77 4.44
N PRO A 58 10.16 -25.69 5.10
CA PRO A 58 11.57 -25.47 5.46
C PRO A 58 12.47 -25.06 4.28
N GLU A 59 12.20 -25.63 3.10
CA GLU A 59 12.87 -25.28 1.84
C GLU A 59 12.49 -23.87 1.37
N THR A 60 11.20 -23.53 1.38
CA THR A 60 10.69 -22.20 1.01
C THR A 60 11.20 -21.11 1.97
N ALA A 61 11.27 -21.38 3.28
CA ALA A 61 11.80 -20.46 4.28
C ALA A 61 13.28 -20.14 4.04
N LYS A 62 14.06 -21.15 3.63
CA LYS A 62 15.47 -21.00 3.30
C LYS A 62 15.67 -20.21 2.01
N ALA A 63 14.84 -20.47 1.00
CA ALA A 63 14.80 -19.70 -0.25
C ALA A 63 14.44 -18.22 -0.01
N LEU A 64 13.51 -17.93 0.90
CA LEU A 64 13.13 -16.56 1.27
C LEU A 64 14.24 -15.84 2.06
N SER A 65 15.01 -16.57 2.88
CA SER A 65 16.07 -16.02 3.72
C SER A 65 17.38 -15.77 2.95
N ASN A 66 17.64 -16.55 1.89
CA ASN A 66 18.77 -16.35 0.99
C ASN A 66 18.31 -16.39 -0.47
N PRO A 67 17.69 -15.30 -0.96
CA PRO A 67 16.99 -15.29 -2.24
C PRO A 67 17.98 -15.41 -3.40
N LYS A 68 18.06 -16.62 -3.98
CA LYS A 68 18.60 -16.82 -5.33
C LYS A 68 17.43 -16.89 -6.30
N LEU A 69 17.61 -16.30 -7.48
CA LEU A 69 16.59 -16.27 -8.54
C LEU A 69 16.04 -17.67 -8.89
N ALA A 70 16.92 -18.68 -8.94
CA ALA A 70 16.51 -20.06 -9.22
C ALA A 70 15.62 -20.66 -8.12
N ASP A 71 15.98 -20.43 -6.86
CA ASP A 71 15.26 -20.98 -5.70
C ASP A 71 13.89 -20.31 -5.53
N LEU A 72 13.81 -19.00 -5.80
CA LEU A 72 12.54 -18.27 -5.83
C LEU A 72 11.63 -18.76 -6.97
N ALA A 73 12.16 -18.91 -8.19
CA ALA A 73 11.39 -19.39 -9.33
C ALA A 73 10.82 -20.80 -9.06
N SER A 74 11.59 -21.67 -8.40
CA SER A 74 11.11 -22.99 -7.98
C SER A 74 10.02 -22.89 -6.91
N ALA A 75 10.15 -21.98 -5.94
CA ALA A 75 9.15 -21.78 -4.88
C ALA A 75 7.81 -21.27 -5.46
N PHE A 76 7.85 -20.34 -6.43
CA PHE A 76 6.66 -19.88 -7.15
C PHE A 76 6.05 -20.95 -8.08
N GLY A 77 6.71 -22.10 -8.28
CA GLY A 77 6.08 -23.25 -8.95
C GLY A 77 4.92 -23.85 -8.13
N ASN A 78 4.85 -23.58 -6.81
CA ASN A 78 3.75 -24.03 -5.97
C ASN A 78 2.57 -23.03 -6.03
N LEU A 79 1.37 -23.56 -6.25
CA LEU A 79 0.12 -22.79 -6.27
C LEU A 79 -0.08 -21.98 -4.97
N GLN A 80 0.24 -22.55 -3.81
CA GLN A 80 0.08 -21.90 -2.50
C GLN A 80 1.01 -20.69 -2.34
N VAL A 81 2.29 -20.83 -2.70
CA VAL A 81 3.28 -19.74 -2.66
C VAL A 81 2.88 -18.63 -3.63
N THR A 82 2.43 -18.99 -4.83
CA THR A 82 1.94 -18.04 -5.82
C THR A 82 0.70 -17.28 -5.34
N ALA A 83 -0.27 -17.96 -4.75
CA ALA A 83 -1.46 -17.31 -4.19
C ALA A 83 -1.09 -16.37 -3.03
N ALA A 84 -0.19 -16.78 -2.13
CA ALA A 84 0.31 -15.93 -1.05
C ALA A 84 1.01 -14.68 -1.60
N GLY A 85 1.85 -14.83 -2.63
CA GLY A 85 2.49 -13.73 -3.33
C GLY A 85 1.50 -12.78 -4.02
N TRP A 86 0.46 -13.31 -4.66
CA TRP A 86 -0.59 -12.48 -5.26
C TRP A 86 -1.36 -11.66 -4.22
N VAL A 87 -1.77 -12.29 -3.12
CA VAL A 87 -2.45 -11.58 -2.03
C VAL A 87 -1.53 -10.54 -1.39
N HIS A 88 -0.23 -10.80 -1.31
CA HIS A 88 0.75 -9.79 -0.88
C HIS A 88 0.69 -8.53 -1.76
N PHE A 89 0.62 -8.67 -3.08
CA PHE A 89 0.45 -7.52 -3.98
C PHE A 89 -0.88 -6.80 -3.77
N LEU A 90 -1.99 -7.52 -3.58
CA LEU A 90 -3.30 -6.91 -3.29
C LEU A 90 -3.30 -6.10 -1.98
N VAL A 91 -2.60 -6.60 -0.95
CA VAL A 91 -2.44 -5.89 0.33
C VAL A 91 -1.68 -4.58 0.12
N MET A 92 -0.58 -4.62 -0.64
CA MET A 92 0.21 -3.42 -0.95
C MET A 92 -0.56 -2.44 -1.84
N ASP A 93 -1.35 -2.93 -2.78
CA ASP A 93 -2.18 -2.12 -3.67
C ASP A 93 -3.23 -1.31 -2.90
N LEU A 94 -3.99 -1.95 -1.99
CA LEU A 94 -4.93 -1.21 -1.12
C LEU A 94 -4.22 -0.28 -0.14
N PHE A 95 -3.03 -0.65 0.34
CA PHE A 95 -2.23 0.22 1.21
C PHE A 95 -1.79 1.51 0.50
N VAL A 96 -1.27 1.37 -0.72
CA VAL A 96 -0.84 2.51 -1.55
C VAL A 96 -2.05 3.32 -2.01
N GLY A 97 -3.14 2.68 -2.44
CA GLY A 97 -4.38 3.35 -2.81
C GLY A 97 -4.94 4.19 -1.66
N ARG A 98 -4.90 3.66 -0.42
CA ARG A 98 -5.24 4.41 0.79
C ARG A 98 -4.27 5.57 1.03
N TRP A 99 -2.97 5.37 0.89
CA TRP A 99 -1.97 6.44 1.08
C TRP A 99 -2.25 7.60 0.13
N ILE A 100 -2.38 7.32 -1.16
CA ILE A 100 -2.71 8.32 -2.18
C ILE A 100 -4.05 8.98 -1.82
N TYR A 101 -5.00 8.21 -1.28
CA TYR A 101 -6.29 8.75 -0.85
C TYR A 101 -6.18 9.78 0.30
N PHE A 102 -5.18 9.67 1.17
CA PHE A 102 -4.96 10.67 2.23
C PHE A 102 -4.07 11.82 1.79
N ASP A 103 -3.14 11.59 0.86
CA ASP A 103 -2.24 12.62 0.36
C ASP A 103 -2.99 13.78 -0.33
N HIS A 104 -4.07 13.45 -1.05
CA HIS A 104 -4.91 14.46 -1.72
C HIS A 104 -6.00 15.08 -0.83
N THR A 105 -6.24 14.56 0.39
CA THR A 105 -7.28 15.07 1.28
C THR A 105 -6.64 15.82 2.46
N PRO A 106 -6.84 17.14 2.62
CA PRO A 106 -6.20 17.93 3.69
C PRO A 106 -6.71 17.62 5.13
N ILE A 107 -7.49 16.55 5.31
CA ILE A 107 -8.17 16.23 6.57
C ILE A 107 -7.32 15.25 7.37
N SER A 108 -6.61 15.80 8.36
CA SER A 108 -6.02 15.12 9.50
C SER A 108 -5.10 13.94 9.15
N LEU A 109 -3.94 14.26 8.58
CA LEU A 109 -2.76 13.40 8.73
C LEU A 109 -2.52 13.18 10.22
N GLY A 110 -2.64 11.93 10.69
CA GLY A 110 -2.16 11.56 12.03
C GLY A 110 -0.67 11.95 12.20
N PRO A 111 -0.16 11.99 13.44
CA PRO A 111 1.18 12.53 13.75
C PRO A 111 2.32 11.89 12.95
N VAL A 112 2.12 10.66 12.46
CA VAL A 112 3.08 9.91 11.63
C VAL A 112 3.31 10.54 10.25
N TYR A 113 2.30 11.18 9.63
CA TYR A 113 2.38 11.67 8.25
C TYR A 113 2.48 13.21 8.15
N ALA A 114 2.25 13.93 9.25
CA ALA A 114 2.36 15.39 9.31
C ALA A 114 3.81 15.91 9.15
N GLY A 115 4.82 15.06 9.36
CA GLY A 115 6.23 15.43 9.22
C GLY A 115 6.69 15.61 7.76
N ALA A 116 6.11 14.83 6.83
CA ALA A 116 6.53 14.84 5.42
C ALA A 116 6.01 16.06 4.65
N SER A 117 4.74 16.44 4.86
CA SER A 117 4.13 17.60 4.21
C SER A 117 4.75 18.94 4.64
N ARG A 118 5.14 19.04 5.92
CA ARG A 118 5.76 20.25 6.49
C ARG A 118 7.16 20.51 5.94
N CYS A 119 7.89 19.46 5.55
CA CYS A 119 9.20 19.59 4.91
C CYS A 119 9.07 20.10 3.46
N HIS A 120 8.07 19.61 2.72
CA HIS A 120 7.77 20.07 1.35
C HIS A 120 7.31 21.54 1.32
N GLU A 121 6.51 21.96 2.31
CA GLU A 121 6.07 23.35 2.45
C GLU A 121 7.22 24.28 2.85
N SER A 122 8.13 23.83 3.73
CA SER A 122 9.33 24.59 4.11
C SER A 122 10.30 24.79 2.94
N ILE A 123 10.52 23.75 2.12
CA ILE A 123 11.38 23.83 0.92
C ILE A 123 10.79 24.80 -0.12
N SER A 124 9.46 24.77 -0.31
CA SER A 124 8.77 25.69 -1.23
C SER A 124 8.90 27.15 -0.78
N ARG A 125 8.78 27.39 0.54
CA ARG A 125 9.00 28.71 1.16
C ARG A 125 10.45 29.19 1.05
N MET A 126 11.43 28.32 1.26
CA MET A 126 12.86 28.65 1.09
C MET A 126 13.20 29.00 -0.37
N HIS A 127 12.57 28.32 -1.34
CA HIS A 127 12.75 28.64 -2.75
C HIS A 127 12.12 29.99 -3.15
N GLU A 128 11.07 30.42 -2.44
CA GLU A 128 10.44 31.73 -2.65
C GLU A 128 11.24 32.86 -1.97
N GLU A 129 11.75 32.65 -0.75
CA GLU A 129 12.62 33.60 -0.05
C GLU A 129 13.96 33.82 -0.77
N THR A 130 14.58 32.78 -1.31
CA THR A 130 15.80 32.91 -2.13
C THR A 130 15.55 33.67 -3.44
N ARG A 131 14.38 33.50 -4.08
CA ARG A 131 13.98 34.29 -5.25
C ARG A 131 13.73 35.77 -4.90
N PHE A 132 13.25 36.05 -3.68
CA PHE A 132 13.02 37.42 -3.20
C PHE A 132 14.33 38.12 -2.84
N CYS A 133 15.24 37.42 -2.13
CA CYS A 133 16.58 37.93 -1.78
C CYS A 133 17.44 38.19 -3.04
N GLY A 134 17.31 37.35 -4.07
CA GLY A 134 17.94 37.58 -5.37
C GLY A 134 17.40 38.80 -6.15
N LYS A 135 16.18 39.28 -5.84
CA LYS A 135 15.62 40.50 -6.42
C LYS A 135 15.96 41.77 -5.63
N THR A 136 16.15 41.66 -4.31
CA THR A 136 16.46 42.83 -3.46
C THR A 136 17.95 43.13 -3.36
N GLY A 137 18.84 42.22 -3.78
CA GLY A 137 20.29 42.41 -3.82
C GLY A 137 20.84 43.22 -5.01
N PHE A 138 20.01 43.82 -5.85
CA PHE A 138 20.43 44.64 -7.01
C PHE A 138 20.10 46.14 -6.88
N LEU A 139 19.67 46.59 -5.70
CA LEU A 139 19.35 48.01 -5.42
C LEU A 139 20.21 48.63 -4.31
N GLY A 140 21.40 48.07 -4.05
CA GLY A 140 22.41 48.63 -3.15
C GLY A 140 23.65 49.07 -3.89
#